data_AF-A0A9P7Z273-F1
#
_entry.id   AF-A0A9P7Z273-F1
#
_cell.length_a   1.000
_cell.length_b   1.000
_cell.length_c   1.000
_cell.angle_alpha   90.00
_cell.angle_beta   90.00
_cell.angle_gamma   90.00
#
_symmetry.space_group_name_H-M   'P 1'
#
loop_
_entity.id
_entity.type
_entity.pdbx_description
1 polymer ?
#
loop_
_entity_poly.entity_id
_entity_poly.type
_entity_poly.pdbx_seq_one_letter_code
_entity_poly.pdbx_strand_id
1 'polypeptide(L)'
;MAYRPAPEEAWQGSLSKSSAVSNDYQCWKCDTPWEIPDSILRAAEAEKYKEALNLDRDYNPVKRKVPRFGYSPSSINARKKKRKQGEMDPFEVRLRFTGLLQGLNASITSANKTAAYALKFRDMDEDLHSCIIEQAHLERNTMNVRANIMYFVEHLCDLAQKEGHESYVRMMQRDIHQIIDGVAPEDGSGAANVRVVRKVLQGLQTKKFLLDFTVDEIEEQLKKRDVHPDNASPADGDTEMADAGRARLFGGRGVAKLDKKQIEQRIEEDRERHKRLRENIWAIPPGGEEAEFQKLWDETSELGDDDYLMFEEEAAEKVEAAREW
;
A
#
# COMPACT_ATOMS: atom_id res chain seq x y z
N MET A 1 -4.41 -13.76 60.06
CA MET A 1 -3.11 -13.18 59.65
C MET A 1 -3.41 -11.88 58.91
N ALA A 2 -2.87 -10.77 59.40
CA ALA A 2 -3.21 -9.42 58.97
C ALA A 2 -2.56 -9.08 57.62
N TYR A 3 -3.33 -8.45 56.73
CA TYR A 3 -2.83 -7.88 55.48
C TYR A 3 -2.56 -6.39 55.69
N ARG A 4 -1.32 -5.95 55.48
CA ARG A 4 -0.90 -4.53 55.50
C ARG A 4 -1.12 -3.92 54.12
N PRO A 5 -1.61 -2.67 54.00
CA PRO A 5 -1.60 -1.95 52.74
C PRO A 5 -0.22 -1.30 52.48
N ALA A 6 0.19 -1.28 51.21
CA ALA A 6 1.40 -0.62 50.71
C ALA A 6 1.11 0.84 50.28
N PRO A 7 2.13 1.72 50.18
CA PRO A 7 1.95 3.18 50.18
C PRO A 7 1.79 3.81 48.78
N GLU A 8 1.17 5.00 48.78
CA GLU A 8 1.03 5.94 47.68
C GLU A 8 2.39 6.50 47.21
N GLU A 9 2.73 6.35 45.92
CA GLU A 9 3.73 7.20 45.26
C GLU A 9 3.33 7.54 43.81
N ALA A 10 3.17 8.85 43.59
CA ALA A 10 3.60 9.66 42.44
C ALA A 10 3.14 9.30 41.01
N TRP A 11 2.01 9.89 40.59
CA TRP A 11 1.76 10.21 39.18
C TRP A 11 2.38 11.57 38.84
N GLN A 12 3.54 11.59 38.19
CA GLN A 12 4.03 12.75 37.44
C GLN A 12 3.58 12.62 35.98
N GLY A 13 2.42 13.19 35.67
CA GLY A 13 1.97 13.41 34.30
C GLY A 13 2.59 14.69 33.74
N SER A 14 3.46 14.55 32.75
CA SER A 14 3.99 15.64 31.93
C SER A 14 2.90 16.17 30.99
N LEU A 15 2.50 17.42 31.19
CA LEU A 15 1.62 18.16 30.28
C LEU A 15 2.35 18.46 28.97
N SER A 16 1.98 17.78 27.89
CA SER A 16 2.29 18.19 26.52
C SER A 16 1.29 19.27 26.08
N LYS A 17 1.82 20.42 25.65
CA LYS A 17 1.06 21.55 25.12
C LYS A 17 0.62 21.26 23.70
N SER A 18 -0.68 21.04 23.45
CA SER A 18 -1.32 21.38 22.17
C SER A 18 -2.85 21.36 22.31
N SER A 19 -3.49 22.52 22.39
CA SER A 19 -4.79 22.78 21.74
C SER A 19 -5.24 24.20 22.07
N ALA A 20 -5.80 24.83 21.04
CA ALA A 20 -6.23 26.21 21.00
C ALA A 20 -7.36 26.48 22.01
N VAL A 21 -7.30 27.66 22.62
CA VAL A 21 -8.35 28.20 23.50
C VAL A 21 -9.55 28.57 22.63
N SER A 22 -10.54 27.70 22.58
CA SER A 22 -11.93 28.08 22.34
C SER A 22 -12.38 28.97 23.50
N ASN A 23 -12.89 30.15 23.16
CA ASN A 23 -13.17 31.22 24.09
C ASN A 23 -14.66 31.21 24.46
N ASP A 24 -15.09 30.17 25.18
CA ASP A 24 -16.44 30.10 25.75
C ASP A 24 -16.38 29.47 27.15
N TYR A 25 -16.22 30.32 28.17
CA TYR A 25 -16.53 29.96 29.55
C TYR A 25 -17.38 31.06 30.17
N GLN A 26 -18.70 30.85 30.22
CA GLN A 26 -19.60 31.58 31.10
C GLN A 26 -19.54 30.98 32.51
N CYS A 27 -19.22 31.81 33.51
CA CYS A 27 -19.37 31.48 34.92
C CYS A 27 -20.80 31.79 35.37
N TRP A 28 -21.57 30.76 35.73
CA TRP A 28 -22.85 30.90 36.43
C TRP A 28 -22.59 31.34 37.88
N LYS A 29 -23.02 32.58 38.23
CA LYS A 29 -23.07 33.23 39.56
C LYS A 29 -22.04 34.35 39.83
N CYS A 30 -22.00 35.40 39.02
CA CYS A 30 -21.82 36.80 39.50
C CYS A 30 -21.83 37.82 38.33
N ASP A 31 -22.74 38.80 38.38
CA ASP A 31 -22.79 39.93 37.44
C ASP A 31 -21.76 41.01 37.79
N THR A 32 -20.47 40.71 37.61
CA THR A 32 -19.39 41.73 37.64
C THR A 32 -18.46 41.53 36.45
N PRO A 33 -18.20 42.55 35.62
CA PRO A 33 -17.26 42.45 34.51
C PRO A 33 -15.85 42.12 35.01
N TRP A 34 -15.22 41.09 34.43
CA TRP A 34 -13.86 40.69 34.75
C TRP A 34 -12.88 41.61 34.00
N GLU A 35 -12.30 42.58 34.70
CA GLU A 35 -11.18 43.37 34.15
C GLU A 35 -9.92 42.50 34.12
N ILE A 36 -9.33 42.35 32.93
CA ILE A 36 -8.07 41.64 32.73
C ILE A 36 -6.97 42.40 33.48
N PRO A 37 -6.24 41.77 34.41
CA PRO A 37 -5.14 42.43 35.11
C PRO A 37 -4.07 42.95 34.12
N ASP A 38 -3.61 44.18 34.31
CA ASP A 38 -2.58 44.86 33.51
C ASP A 38 -1.30 44.02 33.28
N SER A 39 -1.01 43.08 34.17
CA SER A 39 0.12 42.16 34.06
C SER A 39 -0.03 41.17 32.89
N ILE A 40 -1.27 40.77 32.55
CA ILE A 40 -1.56 39.83 31.45
C ILE A 40 -1.52 40.55 30.10
N LEU A 41 -2.03 41.79 30.04
CA LEU A 41 -1.93 42.63 28.83
C LEU A 41 -0.46 42.99 28.51
N ARG A 42 0.35 43.31 29.52
CA ARG A 42 1.79 43.53 29.35
C ARG A 42 2.57 42.28 28.95
N ALA A 43 2.14 41.10 29.39
CA ALA A 43 2.73 39.83 28.97
C ALA A 43 2.43 39.52 27.49
N ALA A 44 1.19 39.78 27.04
CA ALA A 44 0.79 39.62 25.64
C ALA A 44 1.50 40.63 24.70
N GLU A 45 1.71 41.88 25.13
CA GLU A 45 2.51 42.86 24.39
C GLU A 45 3.99 42.50 24.33
N ALA A 46 4.55 41.93 25.41
CA ALA A 46 5.93 41.47 25.46
C ALA A 46 6.20 40.25 24.56
N GLU A 47 5.21 39.38 24.34
CA GLU A 47 5.33 38.28 23.37
C GLU A 47 5.23 38.77 21.93
N LYS A 48 4.33 39.71 21.61
CA LYS A 48 4.28 40.36 20.30
C LYS A 48 5.59 41.09 19.94
N TYR A 49 6.25 41.71 20.93
CA TYR A 49 7.56 42.35 20.72
C TYR A 49 8.71 41.34 20.51
N LYS A 50 8.63 40.15 21.10
CA LYS A 50 9.61 39.06 20.89
C LYS A 50 9.43 38.39 19.53
N GLU A 51 8.20 38.31 19.04
CA GLU A 51 7.89 37.79 17.70
C GLU A 51 8.33 38.77 16.60
N ALA A 52 8.15 40.07 16.81
CA ALA A 52 8.65 41.14 15.93
C ALA A 52 10.19 41.19 15.85
N LEU A 53 10.91 40.85 16.92
CA LEU A 53 12.38 40.80 16.96
C LEU A 53 13.00 39.53 16.36
N ASN A 54 12.21 38.47 16.14
CA ASN A 54 12.69 37.21 15.55
C ASN A 54 12.50 37.14 14.02
N LEU A 55 11.77 38.09 13.42
CA LEU A 55 11.56 38.16 11.97
C LEU A 55 12.69 38.84 11.19
N ASP A 56 13.61 39.54 11.87
CA ASP A 56 14.72 40.30 11.24
C ASP A 56 16.06 39.56 11.17
N ARG A 57 16.05 38.22 11.21
CA ARG A 57 17.29 37.42 11.23
C ARG A 57 17.77 36.89 9.86
N ASP A 58 17.08 37.22 8.76
CA ASP A 58 17.42 36.75 7.40
C ASP A 58 17.59 37.87 6.34
N TYR A 59 18.10 39.04 6.73
CA TYR A 59 18.64 40.02 5.76
C TYR A 59 20.16 40.18 5.92
N ASN A 60 20.95 39.62 5.00
CA ASN A 60 22.39 39.88 4.90
C ASN A 60 22.76 40.34 3.49
N PRO A 61 23.12 41.63 3.29
CA PRO A 61 23.52 42.14 2.00
C PRO A 61 24.97 41.74 1.67
N VAL A 62 25.11 40.98 0.59
CA VAL A 62 26.27 40.82 -0.31
C VAL A 62 27.57 41.51 0.16
N LYS A 63 28.46 40.74 0.82
CA LYS A 63 29.90 41.05 0.86
C LYS A 63 30.61 40.23 -0.22
N ARG A 64 30.81 40.83 -1.38
CA ARG A 64 31.73 40.32 -2.42
C ARG A 64 33.15 40.26 -1.83
N LYS A 65 33.62 39.08 -1.46
CA LYS A 65 35.05 38.81 -1.28
C LYS A 65 35.64 38.35 -2.61
N VAL A 66 36.60 39.12 -3.11
CA VAL A 66 37.44 38.79 -4.27
C VAL A 66 38.21 37.50 -3.96
N PRO A 67 38.21 36.48 -4.84
CA PRO A 67 38.97 35.26 -4.56
C PRO A 67 40.46 35.51 -4.80
N ARG A 68 41.27 35.37 -3.75
CA ARG A 68 42.70 35.07 -3.89
C ARG A 68 42.83 33.66 -4.46
N PHE A 69 43.54 33.55 -5.58
CA PHE A 69 44.02 32.28 -6.12
C PHE A 69 44.90 31.58 -5.08
N GLY A 70 44.37 30.53 -4.48
CA GLY A 70 45.10 29.58 -3.65
C GLY A 70 44.67 28.18 -4.07
N TYR A 71 45.57 27.45 -4.72
CA TYR A 71 45.39 26.03 -5.01
C TYR A 71 45.25 25.25 -3.70
N SER A 72 44.05 24.74 -3.43
CA SER A 72 43.79 23.77 -2.36
C SER A 72 43.46 22.40 -2.99
N PRO A 73 44.38 21.43 -2.95
CA PRO A 73 44.12 20.08 -3.45
C PRO A 73 43.32 19.28 -2.42
N SER A 74 42.02 19.50 -2.29
CA SER A 74 41.15 18.67 -1.43
C SER A 74 39.66 18.60 -1.80
N SER A 75 39.17 19.35 -2.79
CA SER A 75 37.75 19.29 -3.19
C SER A 75 37.42 18.15 -4.16
N ILE A 76 38.42 17.44 -4.69
CA ILE A 76 38.22 16.29 -5.60
C ILE A 76 37.71 15.06 -4.84
N ASN A 77 38.09 14.91 -3.57
CA ASN A 77 37.75 13.72 -2.79
C ASN A 77 36.35 13.78 -2.14
N ALA A 78 35.80 14.99 -1.91
CA ALA A 78 34.43 15.15 -1.41
C ALA A 78 33.37 14.86 -2.49
N ARG A 79 33.66 15.17 -3.77
CA ARG A 79 32.81 14.75 -4.90
C ARG A 79 32.98 13.27 -5.26
N LYS A 80 34.16 12.69 -5.00
CA LYS A 80 34.38 11.24 -5.15
C LYS A 80 33.66 10.39 -4.09
N LYS A 81 33.33 10.95 -2.92
CA LYS A 81 32.64 10.20 -1.85
C LYS A 81 31.13 9.99 -2.10
N LYS A 82 30.55 10.66 -3.10
CA LYS A 82 29.16 10.48 -3.56
C LYS A 82 28.99 9.59 -4.80
N ARG A 83 30.06 8.98 -5.34
CA ARG A 83 30.01 8.11 -6.54
C ARG A 83 30.76 6.80 -6.33
N LYS A 84 30.31 6.01 -5.36
CA LYS A 84 30.73 4.61 -5.17
C LYS A 84 29.56 3.66 -4.88
N GLN A 85 28.35 4.09 -5.19
CA GLN A 85 27.13 3.28 -5.08
C GLN A 85 26.81 2.80 -6.50
N GLY A 86 27.12 1.54 -6.81
CA GLY A 86 26.81 0.94 -8.13
C GLY A 86 28.00 0.57 -9.00
N GLU A 87 29.05 -0.04 -8.44
CA GLU A 87 30.11 -0.68 -9.25
C GLU A 87 29.72 -2.15 -9.52
N MET A 88 28.54 -2.37 -10.11
CA MET A 88 28.19 -3.63 -10.76
C MET A 88 28.03 -3.35 -12.24
N ASP A 89 28.60 -4.20 -13.07
CA ASP A 89 28.54 -4.07 -14.52
C ASP A 89 27.08 -4.19 -15.03
N PRO A 90 26.66 -3.45 -16.07
CA PRO A 90 25.29 -3.49 -16.58
C PRO A 90 24.80 -4.90 -16.90
N PHE A 91 25.65 -5.77 -17.45
CA PHE A 91 25.25 -7.16 -17.74
C PHE A 91 24.96 -7.95 -16.46
N GLU A 92 25.76 -7.76 -15.42
CA GLU A 92 25.55 -8.40 -14.13
C GLU A 92 24.25 -7.91 -13.49
N VAL A 93 23.98 -6.61 -13.59
CA VAL A 93 22.76 -6.01 -13.04
C VAL A 93 21.51 -6.56 -13.74
N ARG A 94 21.54 -6.61 -15.08
CA ARG A 94 20.48 -7.24 -15.87
C ARG A 94 20.27 -8.71 -15.52
N LEU A 95 21.35 -9.50 -15.48
CA LEU A 95 21.26 -10.93 -15.20
C LEU A 95 20.65 -11.20 -13.81
N ARG A 96 21.09 -10.46 -12.80
CA ARG A 96 20.54 -10.57 -11.44
C ARG A 96 19.08 -10.14 -11.40
N PHE A 97 18.73 -9.03 -12.06
CA PHE A 97 17.35 -8.54 -12.08
C PHE A 97 16.39 -9.52 -12.77
N THR A 98 16.78 -10.07 -13.92
CA THR A 98 16.03 -11.13 -14.60
C THR A 98 15.79 -12.34 -13.70
N GLY A 99 16.79 -12.76 -12.93
CA GLY A 99 16.63 -13.83 -11.94
C GLY A 99 15.65 -13.47 -10.82
N LEU A 100 15.60 -12.21 -10.37
CA LEU A 100 14.62 -11.74 -9.39
C LEU A 100 13.19 -11.75 -9.97
N LEU A 101 13.02 -11.29 -11.22
CA LEU A 101 11.73 -11.30 -11.92
C LEU A 101 11.18 -12.73 -12.10
N GLN A 102 12.04 -13.69 -12.45
CA GLN A 102 11.66 -15.10 -12.56
C GLN A 102 11.29 -15.74 -11.21
N GLY A 103 11.88 -15.24 -10.11
CA GLY A 103 11.59 -15.67 -8.75
C GLY A 103 10.43 -14.92 -8.07
N LEU A 104 9.69 -14.07 -8.79
CA LEU A 104 8.54 -13.37 -8.24
C LEU A 104 7.43 -14.36 -7.87
N ASN A 105 6.86 -14.17 -6.69
CA ASN A 105 5.74 -14.93 -6.15
C ASN A 105 4.73 -13.95 -5.52
N ALA A 106 3.65 -14.48 -4.94
CA ALA A 106 2.64 -13.66 -4.28
C ALA A 106 3.13 -12.87 -3.05
N SER A 107 4.34 -13.14 -2.51
CA SER A 107 4.86 -12.48 -1.33
C SER A 107 5.28 -11.03 -1.59
N ILE A 108 4.84 -10.13 -0.70
CA ILE A 108 5.28 -8.73 -0.69
C ILE A 108 6.81 -8.61 -0.51
N THR A 109 7.44 -9.54 0.19
CA THR A 109 8.89 -9.55 0.40
C THR A 109 9.65 -9.78 -0.92
N SER A 110 9.12 -10.64 -1.80
CA SER A 110 9.71 -10.89 -3.11
C SER A 110 9.60 -9.64 -4.00
N ALA A 111 8.43 -9.00 -4.00
CA ALA A 111 8.21 -7.73 -4.72
C ALA A 111 9.09 -6.60 -4.18
N ASN A 112 9.16 -6.42 -2.85
CA ASN A 112 10.00 -5.42 -2.18
C ASN A 112 11.47 -5.59 -2.53
N LYS A 113 11.99 -6.82 -2.47
CA LYS A 113 13.39 -7.11 -2.80
C LYS A 113 13.70 -6.73 -4.25
N THR A 114 12.80 -7.07 -5.17
CA THR A 114 12.97 -6.81 -6.60
C THR A 114 12.88 -5.32 -6.92
N ALA A 115 11.93 -4.61 -6.32
CA ALA A 115 11.77 -3.17 -6.52
C ALA A 115 12.93 -2.37 -5.89
N ALA A 116 13.36 -2.74 -4.68
CA ALA A 116 14.54 -2.13 -4.05
C ALA A 116 15.81 -2.34 -4.90
N TYR A 117 15.93 -3.49 -5.57
CA TYR A 117 17.02 -3.71 -6.52
C TYR A 117 16.93 -2.76 -7.72
N ALA A 118 15.74 -2.61 -8.31
CA ALA A 118 15.50 -1.71 -9.44
C ALA A 118 15.81 -0.24 -9.11
N LEU A 119 15.41 0.22 -7.92
CA LEU A 119 15.64 1.59 -7.44
C LEU A 119 17.10 1.84 -7.04
N LYS A 120 17.78 0.82 -6.49
CA LYS A 120 19.23 0.88 -6.22
C LYS A 120 20.05 1.15 -7.48
N PHE A 121 19.62 0.61 -8.62
CA PHE A 121 20.28 0.75 -9.92
C PHE A 121 19.47 1.62 -10.89
N ARG A 122 18.82 2.67 -10.38
CA ARG A 122 17.99 3.61 -11.16
C ARG A 122 18.71 4.31 -12.33
N ASP A 123 20.04 4.33 -12.35
CA ASP A 123 20.82 4.87 -13.48
C ASP A 123 20.71 3.97 -14.74
N MET A 124 20.22 2.73 -14.59
CA MET A 124 20.00 1.74 -15.65
C MET A 124 18.51 1.38 -15.77
N ASP A 125 17.62 2.27 -15.34
CA ASP A 125 16.18 2.05 -15.29
C ASP A 125 15.56 1.66 -16.64
N GLU A 126 16.03 2.23 -17.76
CA GLU A 126 15.57 1.86 -19.12
C GLU A 126 15.85 0.39 -19.47
N ASP A 127 17.04 -0.13 -19.15
CA ASP A 127 17.40 -1.54 -19.41
C ASP A 127 16.65 -2.48 -18.47
N LEU A 128 16.52 -2.09 -17.19
CA LEU A 128 15.75 -2.84 -16.21
C LEU A 128 14.26 -2.89 -16.57
N HIS A 129 13.68 -1.79 -17.04
CA HIS A 129 12.30 -1.75 -17.54
C HIS A 129 12.13 -2.64 -18.77
N SER A 130 13.10 -2.63 -19.69
CA SER A 130 13.13 -3.56 -20.82
C SER A 130 13.14 -5.02 -20.36
N CYS A 131 13.81 -5.35 -19.26
CA CYS A 131 13.78 -6.69 -18.67
C CYS A 131 12.40 -7.06 -18.12
N ILE A 132 11.64 -6.12 -17.53
CA ILE A 132 10.27 -6.35 -17.06
C ILE A 132 9.39 -6.78 -18.22
N ILE A 133 9.43 -6.01 -19.32
CA ILE A 133 8.68 -6.30 -20.55
C ILE A 133 9.12 -7.64 -21.13
N GLU A 134 10.44 -7.87 -21.25
CA GLU A 134 10.98 -9.13 -21.77
C GLU A 134 10.45 -10.33 -20.97
N GLN A 135 10.50 -10.28 -19.64
CA GLN A 135 10.01 -11.38 -18.80
C GLN A 135 8.49 -11.54 -18.85
N ALA A 136 7.72 -10.49 -19.12
CA ALA A 136 6.28 -10.60 -19.35
C ALA A 136 5.99 -11.37 -20.66
N HIS A 137 6.68 -11.07 -21.75
CA HIS A 137 6.47 -11.73 -23.05
C HIS A 137 7.09 -13.11 -23.18
N LEU A 138 7.95 -13.51 -22.25
CA LEU A 138 8.75 -14.70 -22.40
C LEU A 138 7.90 -15.97 -22.29
N GLU A 139 7.73 -16.70 -23.39
CA GLU A 139 6.88 -17.89 -23.47
C GLU A 139 7.28 -19.01 -22.49
N ARG A 140 8.57 -19.06 -22.09
CA ARG A 140 9.06 -20.03 -21.10
C ARG A 140 8.56 -19.73 -19.67
N ASN A 141 8.11 -18.50 -19.41
CA ASN A 141 7.56 -18.13 -18.12
C ASN A 141 6.10 -18.58 -18.05
N THR A 142 5.72 -19.17 -16.92
CA THR A 142 4.34 -19.61 -16.71
C THR A 142 3.40 -18.41 -16.64
N MET A 143 2.11 -18.60 -16.93
CA MET A 143 1.10 -17.55 -16.80
C MET A 143 1.04 -16.96 -15.38
N ASN A 144 1.41 -17.77 -14.38
CA ASN A 144 1.48 -17.35 -12.99
C ASN A 144 2.65 -16.37 -12.76
N VAL A 145 3.85 -16.65 -13.28
CA VAL A 145 4.97 -15.71 -13.21
C VAL A 145 4.63 -14.41 -13.93
N ARG A 146 3.97 -14.48 -15.08
CA ARG A 146 3.49 -13.29 -15.83
C ARG A 146 2.49 -12.48 -15.00
N ALA A 147 1.54 -13.14 -14.30
CA ALA A 147 0.66 -12.48 -13.35
C ALA A 147 1.42 -11.83 -12.17
N ASN A 148 2.45 -12.51 -11.65
CA ASN A 148 3.30 -11.97 -10.58
C ASN A 148 4.06 -10.70 -11.03
N ILE A 149 4.50 -10.65 -12.29
CA ILE A 149 5.08 -9.45 -12.90
C ILE A 149 4.05 -8.31 -12.96
N MET A 150 2.79 -8.60 -13.32
CA MET A 150 1.73 -7.59 -13.32
C MET A 150 1.54 -6.94 -11.94
N TYR A 151 1.48 -7.75 -10.87
CA TYR A 151 1.41 -7.21 -9.50
C TYR A 151 2.67 -6.45 -9.09
N PHE A 152 3.85 -6.93 -9.53
CA PHE A 152 5.11 -6.27 -9.25
C PHE A 152 5.20 -4.88 -9.89
N VAL A 153 4.66 -4.70 -11.09
CA VAL A 153 4.60 -3.41 -11.80
C VAL A 153 3.92 -2.33 -10.96
N GLU A 154 2.77 -2.64 -10.37
CA GLU A 154 2.07 -1.72 -9.46
C GLU A 154 2.91 -1.40 -8.23
N HIS A 155 3.49 -2.43 -7.63
CA HIS A 155 4.34 -2.29 -6.44
C HIS A 155 5.60 -1.45 -6.72
N LEU A 156 6.21 -1.60 -7.90
CA LEU A 156 7.36 -0.81 -8.33
C LEU A 156 6.96 0.66 -8.50
N CYS A 157 5.80 0.96 -9.07
CA CYS A 157 5.30 2.33 -9.19
C CYS A 157 5.12 2.99 -7.81
N ASP A 158 4.54 2.26 -6.85
CA ASP A 158 4.37 2.75 -5.47
C ASP A 158 5.72 3.16 -4.84
N LEU A 159 6.73 2.28 -4.93
CA LEU A 159 8.03 2.55 -4.34
C LEU A 159 8.81 3.62 -5.11
N ALA A 160 8.74 3.60 -6.44
CA ALA A 160 9.40 4.59 -7.29
C ALA A 160 8.86 6.00 -7.03
N GLN A 161 7.55 6.15 -6.87
CA GLN A 161 6.94 7.44 -6.50
C GLN A 161 7.39 7.90 -5.11
N LYS A 162 7.42 7.00 -4.12
CA LYS A 162 7.89 7.31 -2.76
C LYS A 162 9.37 7.74 -2.72
N GLU A 163 10.20 7.16 -3.57
CA GLU A 163 11.62 7.54 -3.69
C GLU A 163 11.87 8.73 -4.65
N GLY A 164 10.84 9.25 -5.30
CA GLY A 164 10.93 10.37 -6.24
C GLY A 164 11.60 10.02 -7.57
N HIS A 165 11.62 8.75 -7.96
CA HIS A 165 12.15 8.28 -9.25
C HIS A 165 11.01 8.00 -10.24
N GLU A 166 10.40 9.08 -10.75
CA GLU A 166 9.20 8.99 -11.61
C GLU A 166 9.44 8.31 -12.97
N SER A 167 10.70 8.07 -13.39
CA SER A 167 11.00 7.44 -14.69
C SER A 167 10.30 6.09 -14.84
N TYR A 168 10.30 5.25 -13.79
CA TYR A 168 9.59 3.97 -13.83
C TYR A 168 8.09 4.14 -14.03
N VAL A 169 7.47 5.13 -13.38
CA VAL A 169 6.04 5.43 -13.54
C VAL A 169 5.73 5.84 -14.99
N ARG A 170 6.56 6.72 -15.58
CA ARG A 170 6.39 7.19 -16.96
C ARG A 170 6.59 6.09 -18.00
N MET A 171 7.63 5.27 -17.84
CA MET A 171 7.86 4.11 -18.71
C MET A 171 6.71 3.10 -18.59
N MET A 172 6.18 2.90 -17.38
CA MET A 172 5.04 2.01 -17.16
C MET A 172 3.77 2.52 -17.83
N GLN A 173 3.46 3.81 -17.70
CA GLN A 173 2.33 4.45 -18.39
C GLN A 173 2.41 4.26 -19.92
N ARG A 174 3.62 4.41 -20.49
CA ARG A 174 3.86 4.27 -21.93
C ARG A 174 3.66 2.82 -22.40
N ASP A 175 4.17 1.86 -21.64
CA ASP A 175 4.32 0.47 -22.10
C ASP A 175 3.29 -0.49 -21.47
N ILE A 176 2.27 0.02 -20.75
CA ILE A 176 1.29 -0.81 -20.04
C ILE A 176 0.54 -1.77 -20.97
N HIS A 177 0.16 -1.34 -22.19
CA HIS A 177 -0.49 -2.21 -23.17
C HIS A 177 0.41 -3.39 -23.56
N GLN A 178 1.70 -3.12 -23.77
CA GLN A 178 2.68 -4.15 -24.10
C GLN A 178 2.80 -5.17 -22.97
N ILE A 179 2.89 -4.72 -21.71
CA ILE A 179 2.93 -5.61 -20.55
C ILE A 179 1.65 -6.44 -20.45
N ILE A 180 0.48 -5.86 -20.73
CA ILE A 180 -0.81 -6.56 -20.70
C ILE A 180 -0.92 -7.62 -21.79
N ASP A 181 -0.47 -7.34 -23.01
CA ASP A 181 -0.37 -8.36 -24.07
C ASP A 181 0.62 -9.46 -23.67
N GLY A 182 1.64 -9.07 -22.91
CA GLY A 182 2.55 -9.95 -22.20
C GLY A 182 1.95 -10.66 -20.97
N VAL A 183 0.71 -10.48 -20.53
CA VAL A 183 0.14 -11.20 -19.37
C VAL A 183 -1.18 -11.90 -19.71
N ALA A 184 -1.95 -11.27 -20.58
CA ALA A 184 -3.22 -11.74 -21.13
C ALA A 184 -3.22 -11.51 -22.66
N PRO A 185 -2.52 -12.38 -23.42
CA PRO A 185 -2.47 -12.26 -24.87
C PRO A 185 -3.83 -12.52 -25.52
N GLU A 186 -3.97 -12.08 -26.77
CA GLU A 186 -5.22 -12.19 -27.54
C GLU A 186 -5.57 -13.62 -27.97
N ASP A 187 -4.60 -14.54 -27.88
CA ASP A 187 -4.78 -15.96 -28.17
C ASP A 187 -5.62 -16.70 -27.12
N GLY A 188 -6.02 -16.02 -26.04
CA GLY A 188 -6.80 -16.57 -24.94
C GLY A 188 -5.99 -17.38 -23.92
N SER A 189 -4.68 -17.58 -24.14
CA SER A 189 -3.81 -18.34 -23.24
C SER A 189 -3.73 -17.73 -21.83
N GLY A 190 -3.91 -16.40 -21.73
CA GLY A 190 -3.93 -15.66 -20.48
C GLY A 190 -5.33 -15.26 -19.99
N ALA A 191 -6.40 -15.89 -20.48
CA ALA A 191 -7.78 -15.57 -20.05
C ALA A 191 -7.94 -15.64 -18.52
N ALA A 192 -7.30 -16.62 -17.87
CA ALA A 192 -7.33 -16.76 -16.41
C ALA A 192 -6.63 -15.62 -15.65
N ASN A 193 -5.87 -14.75 -16.33
CA ASN A 193 -5.21 -13.59 -15.75
C ASN A 193 -6.00 -12.29 -15.98
N VAL A 194 -7.09 -12.30 -16.76
CA VAL A 194 -7.86 -11.07 -17.04
C VAL A 194 -8.35 -10.41 -15.76
N ARG A 195 -8.84 -11.20 -14.79
CA ARG A 195 -9.24 -10.69 -13.47
C ARG A 195 -8.07 -10.05 -12.70
N VAL A 196 -6.87 -10.62 -12.82
CA VAL A 196 -5.64 -10.06 -12.21
C VAL A 196 -5.30 -8.71 -12.83
N VAL A 197 -5.32 -8.62 -14.17
CA VAL A 197 -5.02 -7.38 -14.89
C VAL A 197 -6.01 -6.28 -14.50
N ARG A 198 -7.31 -6.57 -14.50
CA ARG A 198 -8.35 -5.59 -14.08
C ARG A 198 -8.10 -5.05 -12.68
N LYS A 199 -7.80 -5.94 -11.73
CA LYS A 199 -7.52 -5.55 -10.35
C LYS A 199 -6.30 -4.64 -10.22
N VAL A 200 -5.23 -4.96 -10.93
CA VAL A 200 -4.01 -4.14 -10.93
C VAL A 200 -4.26 -2.79 -11.59
N LEU A 201 -5.01 -2.74 -12.69
CA LEU A 201 -5.40 -1.49 -13.35
C LEU A 201 -6.21 -0.58 -12.42
N GLN A 202 -7.16 -1.14 -11.69
CA GLN A 202 -7.92 -0.40 -10.67
C GLN A 202 -7.01 0.17 -9.58
N GLY A 203 -5.99 -0.59 -9.14
CA GLY A 203 -4.97 -0.12 -8.21
C GLY A 203 -4.16 1.05 -8.77
N LEU A 204 -3.67 0.91 -10.00
CA LEU A 204 -2.93 1.97 -10.71
C LEU A 204 -3.78 3.24 -10.93
N GLN A 205 -5.07 3.09 -11.22
CA GLN A 205 -6.02 4.19 -11.39
C GLN A 205 -6.29 4.92 -10.07
N THR A 206 -6.55 4.16 -9.00
CA THR A 206 -6.82 4.70 -7.66
C THR A 206 -5.65 5.53 -7.16
N LYS A 207 -4.43 5.07 -7.44
CA LYS A 207 -3.17 5.75 -7.09
C LYS A 207 -2.76 6.83 -8.10
N LYS A 208 -3.57 7.08 -9.13
CA LYS A 208 -3.36 8.10 -10.16
C LYS A 208 -2.06 7.91 -10.97
N PHE A 209 -1.60 6.66 -11.09
CA PHE A 209 -0.54 6.31 -12.04
C PHE A 209 -1.08 6.16 -13.46
N LEU A 210 -2.33 5.75 -13.64
CA LEU A 210 -2.99 5.73 -14.94
C LEU A 210 -4.18 6.69 -14.94
N LEU A 211 -4.45 7.26 -16.12
CA LEU A 211 -5.63 8.07 -16.37
C LEU A 211 -6.85 7.16 -16.59
N ASP A 212 -8.02 7.64 -16.18
CA ASP A 212 -9.29 6.89 -16.31
C ASP A 212 -9.54 6.44 -17.75
N PHE A 213 -9.31 7.33 -18.73
CA PHE A 213 -9.46 7.02 -20.15
C PHE A 213 -8.56 5.87 -20.62
N THR A 214 -7.30 5.80 -20.15
CA THR A 214 -6.37 4.72 -20.50
C THR A 214 -6.86 3.38 -19.94
N VAL A 215 -7.42 3.40 -18.73
CA VAL A 215 -7.99 2.19 -18.12
C VAL A 215 -9.21 1.72 -18.90
N ASP A 216 -10.12 2.63 -19.27
CA ASP A 216 -11.31 2.31 -20.05
C ASP A 216 -10.96 1.69 -21.42
N GLU A 217 -9.96 2.24 -22.11
CA GLU A 217 -9.45 1.70 -23.38
C GLU A 217 -8.94 0.26 -23.21
N ILE A 218 -8.13 0.02 -22.17
CA ILE A 218 -7.60 -1.30 -21.86
C ILE A 218 -8.73 -2.26 -21.47
N GLU A 219 -9.73 -1.81 -20.71
CA GLU A 219 -10.88 -2.64 -20.34
C GLU A 219 -11.69 -3.07 -21.56
N GLU A 220 -11.85 -2.20 -22.57
CA GLU A 220 -12.49 -2.55 -23.83
C GLU A 220 -11.70 -3.63 -24.58
N GLN A 221 -10.36 -3.54 -24.59
CA GLN A 221 -9.48 -4.57 -25.15
C GLN A 221 -9.64 -5.90 -24.40
N LEU A 222 -9.71 -5.87 -23.06
CA LEU A 222 -9.87 -7.06 -22.22
C LEU A 222 -11.25 -7.72 -22.36
N LYS A 223 -12.33 -6.96 -22.61
CA LYS A 223 -13.67 -7.53 -22.84
C LYS A 223 -13.69 -8.51 -24.02
N LYS A 224 -12.92 -8.23 -25.07
CA LYS A 224 -12.78 -9.11 -26.25
C LYS A 224 -12.03 -10.41 -25.91
N ARG A 225 -11.24 -10.41 -24.83
CA ARG A 225 -10.37 -11.51 -24.37
C ARG A 225 -11.00 -12.36 -23.25
N ASP A 226 -12.07 -11.87 -22.62
CA ASP A 226 -12.79 -12.51 -21.50
C ASP A 226 -13.75 -13.64 -21.94
N VAL A 227 -13.74 -14.02 -23.22
CA VAL A 227 -14.73 -14.92 -23.83
C VAL A 227 -14.32 -16.39 -23.70
N HIS A 228 -13.94 -16.87 -22.51
CA HIS A 228 -13.87 -18.31 -22.11
C HIS A 228 -13.28 -18.49 -20.69
N PRO A 229 -13.82 -19.30 -19.75
CA PRO A 229 -15.16 -19.88 -19.60
C PRO A 229 -15.72 -19.62 -18.18
N ASP A 230 -16.40 -18.50 -17.94
CA ASP A 230 -17.24 -18.31 -16.74
C ASP A 230 -18.70 -18.77 -16.95
N ASN A 231 -18.94 -19.72 -17.87
CA ASN A 231 -20.23 -20.44 -17.98
C ASN A 231 -20.28 -21.70 -17.09
N ALA A 232 -19.47 -21.76 -16.03
CA ALA A 232 -19.46 -22.84 -15.06
C ALA A 232 -19.62 -22.32 -13.63
N SER A 233 -20.64 -21.49 -13.40
CA SER A 233 -21.27 -21.49 -12.07
C SER A 233 -22.09 -22.77 -11.94
N PRO A 234 -21.99 -23.52 -10.83
CA PRO A 234 -22.90 -24.63 -10.56
C PRO A 234 -24.27 -24.01 -10.27
N ALA A 235 -25.21 -24.17 -11.20
CA ALA A 235 -26.60 -23.99 -10.88
C ALA A 235 -26.97 -25.09 -9.87
N ASP A 236 -27.42 -24.67 -8.68
CA ASP A 236 -28.11 -25.53 -7.74
C ASP A 236 -29.21 -26.31 -8.45
N GLY A 237 -29.16 -27.62 -8.32
CA GLY A 237 -30.02 -28.54 -9.03
C GLY A 237 -29.75 -29.94 -8.53
N ASP A 238 -30.38 -30.28 -7.41
CA ASP A 238 -30.42 -31.61 -6.83
C ASP A 238 -30.81 -32.64 -7.88
N THR A 239 -29.89 -33.52 -8.27
CA THR A 239 -30.23 -34.80 -8.92
C THR A 239 -29.14 -35.82 -8.61
N GLU A 240 -29.52 -36.83 -7.83
CA GLU A 240 -28.70 -38.00 -7.52
C GLU A 240 -28.43 -38.88 -8.76
N MET A 241 -27.31 -39.61 -8.69
CA MET A 241 -26.89 -40.73 -9.54
C MET A 241 -26.59 -40.46 -11.03
N ALA A 242 -25.29 -40.27 -11.33
CA ALA A 242 -24.61 -40.87 -12.49
C ALA A 242 -23.09 -40.74 -12.35
N ASP A 243 -22.49 -41.64 -11.57
CA ASP A 243 -21.07 -41.95 -11.63
C ASP A 243 -20.71 -42.58 -12.99
N ALA A 244 -19.49 -42.37 -13.47
CA ALA A 244 -18.87 -42.89 -14.71
C ALA A 244 -19.07 -42.15 -16.07
N GLY A 245 -19.65 -40.95 -16.13
CA GLY A 245 -19.86 -40.23 -17.41
C GLY A 245 -18.97 -39.00 -17.69
N ARG A 246 -18.42 -38.35 -16.67
CA ARG A 246 -17.88 -36.97 -16.81
C ARG A 246 -16.43 -36.88 -17.30
N ALA A 247 -15.72 -38.01 -17.41
CA ALA A 247 -14.30 -38.05 -17.78
C ALA A 247 -14.01 -37.99 -19.30
N ARG A 248 -15.03 -38.04 -20.18
CA ARG A 248 -14.83 -38.15 -21.64
C ARG A 248 -15.19 -36.94 -22.50
N LEU A 249 -15.63 -35.82 -21.93
CA LEU A 249 -15.92 -34.59 -22.70
C LEU A 249 -14.76 -33.57 -22.72
N PHE A 250 -13.70 -33.78 -21.94
CA PHE A 250 -12.47 -32.96 -22.00
C PHE A 250 -11.42 -33.49 -23.01
N GLY A 251 -11.83 -34.41 -23.89
CA GLY A 251 -11.00 -35.00 -24.93
C GLY A 251 -11.04 -34.20 -26.23
N GLY A 252 -10.63 -32.93 -26.20
CA GLY A 252 -10.59 -32.06 -27.38
C GLY A 252 -9.34 -31.19 -27.42
N ARG A 253 -8.31 -31.66 -28.16
CA ARG A 253 -7.10 -30.93 -28.60
C ARG A 253 -6.27 -30.20 -27.53
N GLY A 254 -5.21 -30.88 -27.08
CA GLY A 254 -3.90 -30.25 -26.93
C GLY A 254 -3.63 -29.37 -25.71
N VAL A 255 -4.55 -29.23 -24.76
CA VAL A 255 -4.20 -28.63 -23.47
C VAL A 255 -3.36 -29.64 -22.71
N ALA A 256 -2.04 -29.52 -22.83
CA ALA A 256 -1.08 -30.25 -22.01
C ALA A 256 -1.56 -30.14 -20.56
N LYS A 257 -1.81 -31.29 -19.91
CA LYS A 257 -2.17 -31.32 -18.49
C LYS A 257 -1.07 -30.56 -17.75
N LEU A 258 -1.38 -29.34 -17.28
CA LEU A 258 -0.46 -28.51 -16.53
C LEU A 258 0.07 -29.34 -15.37
N ASP A 259 1.36 -29.19 -15.06
CA ASP A 259 1.99 -29.98 -14.00
C ASP A 259 1.25 -29.74 -12.68
N LYS A 260 0.94 -30.81 -11.95
CA LYS A 260 0.16 -30.73 -10.70
C LYS A 260 0.79 -29.74 -9.72
N LYS A 261 2.13 -29.70 -9.66
CA LYS A 261 2.88 -28.75 -8.83
C LYS A 261 2.65 -27.30 -9.22
N GLN A 262 2.54 -27.00 -10.53
CA GLN A 262 2.27 -25.65 -11.02
C GLN A 262 0.84 -25.21 -10.66
N ILE A 263 -0.12 -26.13 -10.71
CA ILE A 263 -1.51 -25.87 -10.30
C ILE A 263 -1.56 -25.59 -8.80
N GLU A 264 -0.95 -26.46 -7.97
CA GLU A 264 -0.89 -26.28 -6.52
C GLU A 264 -0.20 -24.97 -6.12
N GLN A 265 0.93 -24.65 -6.77
CA GLN A 265 1.62 -23.39 -6.55
C GLN A 265 0.71 -22.19 -6.86
N ARG A 266 -0.01 -22.23 -7.98
CA ARG A 266 -0.93 -21.14 -8.34
C ARG A 266 -2.07 -21.00 -7.32
N ILE A 267 -2.64 -22.11 -6.86
CA ILE A 267 -3.68 -22.11 -5.83
C ILE A 267 -3.18 -21.48 -4.54
N GLU A 268 -1.99 -21.87 -4.08
CA GLU A 268 -1.42 -21.31 -2.85
C GLU A 268 -1.07 -19.83 -2.99
N GLU A 269 -0.55 -19.41 -4.14
CA GLU A 269 -0.26 -18.00 -4.42
C GLU A 269 -1.55 -17.16 -4.45
N ASP A 270 -2.63 -17.65 -5.06
CA ASP A 270 -3.92 -16.96 -5.07
C ASP A 270 -4.56 -16.93 -3.67
N ARG A 271 -4.40 -18.01 -2.89
CA ARG A 271 -4.83 -18.05 -1.48
C ARG A 271 -4.10 -16.99 -0.66
N GLU A 272 -2.79 -16.88 -0.83
CA GLU A 272 -1.97 -15.87 -0.16
C GLU A 272 -2.37 -14.45 -0.57
N ARG A 273 -2.71 -14.21 -1.85
CA ARG A 273 -3.23 -12.92 -2.32
C ARG A 273 -4.56 -12.56 -1.66
N HIS A 274 -5.51 -13.49 -1.62
CA HIS A 274 -6.81 -13.26 -0.97
C HIS A 274 -6.68 -13.04 0.52
N LYS A 275 -5.79 -13.78 1.18
CA LYS A 275 -5.46 -13.56 2.59
C LYS A 275 -5.00 -12.12 2.80
N ARG A 276 -4.03 -11.63 2.02
CA ARG A 276 -3.52 -10.25 2.13
C ARG A 276 -4.55 -9.16 1.90
N LEU A 277 -5.46 -9.35 0.95
CA LEU A 277 -6.52 -8.36 0.72
C LEU A 277 -7.39 -8.16 1.97
N ARG A 278 -7.56 -9.21 2.78
CA ARG A 278 -8.39 -9.17 3.99
C ARG A 278 -7.63 -8.69 5.22
N GLU A 279 -6.30 -8.63 5.18
CA GLU A 279 -5.46 -8.23 6.33
C GLU A 279 -5.74 -6.80 6.81
N ASN A 280 -6.18 -5.90 5.92
CA ASN A 280 -6.43 -4.50 6.26
C ASN A 280 -7.92 -4.13 6.41
N ILE A 281 -8.85 -5.09 6.29
CA ILE A 281 -10.30 -4.79 6.37
C ILE A 281 -10.69 -4.27 7.75
N TRP A 282 -10.11 -4.86 8.80
CA TRP A 282 -10.35 -4.47 10.18
C TRP A 282 -9.50 -3.28 10.64
N ALA A 283 -8.61 -2.75 9.78
CA ALA A 283 -7.79 -1.60 10.15
C ALA A 283 -8.66 -0.34 10.31
N ILE A 284 -8.41 0.40 11.37
CA ILE A 284 -9.06 1.70 11.63
C ILE A 284 -8.28 2.78 10.87
N PRO A 285 -8.96 3.67 10.13
CA PRO A 285 -8.30 4.75 9.41
C PRO A 285 -7.54 5.66 10.38
N PRO A 286 -6.38 6.19 9.97
CA PRO A 286 -5.67 7.17 10.78
C PRO A 286 -6.49 8.46 10.88
N GLY A 287 -6.82 8.89 12.10
CA GLY A 287 -7.67 10.07 12.33
C GLY A 287 -8.15 10.27 13.77
N GLY A 288 -7.78 9.39 14.71
CA GLY A 288 -8.22 9.45 16.10
C GLY A 288 -9.64 8.89 16.29
N GLU A 289 -10.21 9.14 17.47
CA GLU A 289 -11.51 8.60 17.90
C GLU A 289 -12.65 8.97 16.94
N GLU A 290 -12.62 10.16 16.34
CA GLU A 290 -13.66 10.62 15.40
C GLU A 290 -13.70 9.77 14.11
N ALA A 291 -12.54 9.42 13.56
CA ALA A 291 -12.47 8.62 12.33
C ALA A 291 -12.88 7.16 12.59
N GLU A 292 -12.58 6.65 13.79
CA GLU A 292 -13.06 5.34 14.25
C GLU A 292 -14.58 5.35 14.42
N PHE A 293 -15.12 6.36 15.12
CA PHE A 293 -16.56 6.50 15.33
C PHE A 293 -17.31 6.61 14.01
N GLN A 294 -16.85 7.45 13.07
CA GLN A 294 -17.51 7.62 11.78
C GLN A 294 -17.51 6.31 10.97
N LYS A 295 -16.39 5.58 10.94
CA LYS A 295 -16.32 4.26 10.30
C LYS A 295 -17.32 3.30 10.92
N LEU A 296 -17.34 3.22 12.25
CA LEU A 296 -18.26 2.34 12.97
C LEU A 296 -19.70 2.71 12.69
N TRP A 297 -20.03 4.01 12.70
CA TRP A 297 -21.37 4.52 12.40
C TRP A 297 -21.83 4.15 11.00
N ASP A 298 -20.97 4.29 9.99
CA ASP A 298 -21.29 3.98 8.59
C ASP A 298 -21.37 2.46 8.33
N GLU A 299 -20.59 1.65 9.06
CA GLU A 299 -20.54 0.18 8.90
C GLU A 299 -21.48 -0.58 9.83
N THR A 300 -22.10 0.07 10.83
CA THR A 300 -23.01 -0.57 11.78
C THR A 300 -24.26 -1.05 11.05
N SER A 301 -24.49 -2.37 11.08
CA SER A 301 -25.72 -2.96 10.58
C SER A 301 -26.88 -2.75 11.54
N GLU A 302 -28.11 -2.88 11.03
CA GLU A 302 -29.29 -3.00 11.88
C GLU A 302 -29.22 -4.27 12.74
N LEU A 303 -29.90 -4.24 13.89
CA LEU A 303 -29.98 -5.40 14.79
C LEU A 303 -30.63 -6.59 14.09
N GLY A 304 -29.94 -7.73 14.11
CA GLY A 304 -30.41 -9.00 13.59
C GLY A 304 -30.74 -10.02 14.68
N ASP A 305 -31.23 -11.18 14.26
CA ASP A 305 -31.58 -12.29 15.16
C ASP A 305 -30.36 -12.80 15.96
N ASP A 306 -29.18 -12.84 15.33
CA ASP A 306 -27.92 -13.24 15.97
C ASP A 306 -27.51 -12.28 17.11
N ASP A 307 -27.82 -10.99 17.00
CA ASP A 307 -27.54 -10.00 18.05
C ASP A 307 -28.41 -10.26 19.28
N TYR A 308 -29.70 -10.57 19.09
CA TYR A 308 -30.59 -10.92 20.20
C TYR A 308 -30.14 -12.19 20.92
N LEU A 309 -29.69 -13.20 20.17
CA LEU A 309 -29.12 -14.42 20.74
C LEU A 309 -27.88 -14.11 21.57
N MET A 310 -26.95 -13.29 21.03
CA MET A 310 -25.76 -12.84 21.74
C MET A 310 -26.10 -12.10 23.05
N PHE A 311 -27.12 -11.24 23.04
CA PHE A 311 -27.57 -10.51 24.24
C PHE A 311 -28.17 -11.43 25.30
N GLU A 312 -28.95 -12.44 24.90
CA GLU A 312 -29.53 -13.43 25.82
C GLU A 312 -28.44 -14.29 26.47
N GLU A 313 -27.47 -14.76 25.67
CA GLU A 313 -26.31 -15.50 26.14
C GLU A 313 -25.48 -14.67 27.15
N GLU A 314 -25.15 -13.41 26.80
CA GLU A 314 -24.39 -12.52 27.68
C GLU A 314 -25.16 -12.22 28.99
N ALA A 315 -26.49 -12.07 28.93
CA ALA A 315 -27.32 -11.87 30.11
C ALA A 315 -27.33 -13.10 31.02
N ALA A 316 -27.42 -14.31 30.44
CA ALA A 316 -27.35 -15.56 31.18
C ALA A 316 -25.99 -15.76 31.86
N GLU A 317 -24.89 -15.47 31.15
CA GLU A 317 -23.53 -15.53 31.69
C GLU A 317 -23.33 -14.56 32.86
N LYS A 318 -23.83 -13.32 32.75
CA LYS A 318 -23.77 -12.32 33.84
C LYS A 318 -24.53 -12.77 35.08
N VAL A 319 -25.69 -13.41 34.91
CA VAL A 319 -26.47 -13.96 36.03
C VAL A 319 -25.70 -15.07 36.73
N GLU A 320 -25.04 -15.94 35.98
CA GLU A 320 -24.26 -17.04 36.56
C GLU A 320 -23.00 -16.51 37.27
N ALA A 321 -22.26 -15.59 36.65
CA ALA A 321 -21.10 -14.95 37.27
C ALA A 321 -21.45 -14.22 38.58
N ALA A 322 -22.65 -13.60 38.65
CA ALA A 322 -23.13 -12.96 39.86
C ALA A 322 -23.54 -13.94 40.97
N ARG A 323 -23.80 -15.22 40.66
CA ARG A 323 -24.05 -16.26 41.68
C ARG A 323 -22.76 -16.77 42.31
N GLU A 324 -21.63 -16.68 41.60
CA GLU A 324 -20.32 -17.12 42.05
C GLU A 324 -19.57 -16.06 42.90
N TRP A 325 -20.07 -14.82 42.95
CA TRP A 325 -19.53 -13.70 43.73
C TRP A 325 -20.20 -13.55 45.11
#